data_AF-X1FSM9-F1
#
_entry.id   AF-X1FSM9-F1
#
_cell.length_a   1.000
_cell.length_b   1.000
_cell.length_c   1.000
_cell.angle_alpha   90.00
_cell.angle_beta   90.00
_cell.angle_gamma   90.00
#
_symmetry.space_group_name_H-M   'P 1'
#
loop_
_entity.id
_entity.type
_entity.pdbx_description
1 polymer ?
#
loop_
_entity_poly.entity_id
_entity_poly.type
_entity_poly.pdbx_seq_one_letter_code
_entity_poly.pdbx_strand_id
1 'polypeptide(L)'
;MFICVLGYLLAAITWRRVRLSTQFNGTLDTLFDTLNNIRLSTILEDSKTPGAVKAIYKLEEMSSMENTLMEALEIKDLHNNRPRINSVGVYN
;
A
#
# COMPACT_ATOMS: atom_id res chain seq x y z
N MET A 1 -23.34 -9.70 0.88
CA MET A 1 -23.39 -9.49 -0.59
C MET A 1 -23.04 -8.05 -0.99
N PHE A 2 -23.55 -7.03 -0.29
CA PHE A 2 -23.29 -5.60 -0.60
C PHE A 2 -21.81 -5.19 -0.51
N ILE A 3 -21.05 -5.78 0.43
CA ILE A 3 -19.63 -5.46 0.67
C ILE A 3 -18.77 -5.78 -0.57
N CYS A 4 -19.09 -6.84 -1.32
CA CYS A 4 -18.33 -7.22 -2.51
C CYS A 4 -18.51 -6.21 -3.65
N VAL A 5 -19.72 -5.68 -3.82
CA VAL A 5 -20.03 -4.66 -4.82
C VAL A 5 -19.31 -3.35 -4.47
N LEU A 6 -19.32 -2.96 -3.19
CA LEU A 6 -18.61 -1.79 -2.71
C LEU A 6 -17.09 -1.93 -2.92
N GLY A 7 -16.53 -3.10 -2.58
CA GLY A 7 -15.11 -3.40 -2.80
C GLY A 7 -14.72 -3.33 -4.28
N TYR A 8 -15.54 -3.87 -5.16
CA TYR A 8 -15.32 -3.79 -6.61
C TYR A 8 -15.39 -2.35 -7.13
N LEU A 9 -16.35 -1.55 -6.67
CA LEU A 9 -16.46 -0.14 -7.06
C LEU A 9 -15.25 0.67 -6.61
N LEU A 10 -14.77 0.45 -5.38
CA LEU A 10 -13.55 1.08 -4.86
C LEU A 10 -12.34 0.67 -5.69
N ALA A 11 -12.19 -0.62 -6.01
CA ALA A 11 -11.13 -1.12 -6.87
C ALA A 11 -11.16 -0.49 -8.27
N ALA A 12 -12.35 -0.35 -8.87
CA ALA A 12 -12.54 0.25 -10.18
C ALA A 12 -12.19 1.75 -10.18
N ILE A 13 -12.52 2.48 -9.10
CA ILE A 13 -12.12 3.89 -8.94
C ILE A 13 -10.60 4.01 -8.84
N THR A 14 -9.96 3.16 -8.04
CA THR A 14 -8.49 3.13 -7.91
C THR A 14 -7.83 2.82 -9.25
N TRP A 15 -8.32 1.81 -9.98
CA TRP A 15 -7.84 1.47 -11.31
C TRP A 15 -7.99 2.63 -12.30
N ARG A 16 -9.16 3.31 -12.29
CA ARG A 16 -9.39 4.48 -13.12
C ARG A 16 -8.42 5.62 -12.78
N ARG A 17 -8.15 5.87 -11.50
CA ARG A 17 -7.19 6.90 -11.07
C ARG A 17 -5.81 6.61 -11.63
N VAL A 18 -5.31 5.38 -11.46
CA VAL A 18 -4.02 4.94 -12.00
C VAL A 18 -3.95 5.11 -13.50
N ARG A 19 -4.99 4.71 -14.24
CA ARG A 19 -5.05 4.87 -15.71
C ARG A 19 -5.03 6.33 -16.18
N LEU A 20 -5.55 7.26 -15.37
CA LEU A 20 -5.59 8.68 -15.72
C LEU A 20 -4.30 9.41 -15.37
N SER A 21 -3.64 9.01 -14.27
CA SER A 21 -2.40 9.62 -13.81
C SER A 21 -1.14 9.00 -14.41
N THR A 22 -1.25 7.82 -15.02
CA THR A 22 -0.13 7.06 -15.60
C THR A 22 -0.53 6.43 -16.94
N GLN A 23 0.44 6.04 -17.78
CA GLN A 23 0.18 5.27 -19.01
C GLN A 23 -0.14 3.78 -18.74
N PHE A 24 -0.71 3.45 -17.58
CA PHE A 24 -1.03 2.08 -17.22
C PHE A 24 -2.17 1.54 -18.08
N ASN A 25 -1.86 0.60 -18.96
CA ASN A 25 -2.84 -0.03 -19.87
C ASN A 25 -3.36 -1.39 -19.38
N GLY A 26 -3.00 -1.80 -18.15
CA GLY A 26 -3.41 -3.07 -17.56
C GLY A 26 -4.89 -3.15 -17.18
N THR A 27 -5.36 -4.36 -16.90
CA THR A 27 -6.68 -4.65 -16.32
C THR A 27 -6.67 -4.42 -14.80
N LEU A 28 -7.84 -4.52 -14.17
CA LEU A 28 -7.96 -4.43 -12.71
C LEU A 28 -7.23 -5.59 -12.00
N ASP A 29 -7.15 -6.75 -12.64
CA ASP A 29 -6.40 -7.92 -12.16
C ASP A 29 -4.89 -7.63 -12.13
N THR A 30 -4.33 -7.16 -13.25
CA THR A 30 -2.92 -6.77 -13.31
C THR A 30 -2.55 -5.63 -12.35
N LEU A 31 -3.50 -4.76 -12.02
CA LEU A 31 -3.30 -3.74 -11.00
C LEU A 31 -3.12 -4.39 -9.64
N PHE A 32 -3.97 -5.35 -9.27
CA PHE A 32 -3.85 -6.04 -7.99
C PHE A 32 -2.61 -6.91 -7.91
N ASP A 33 -2.24 -7.59 -8.99
CA ASP A 33 -0.97 -8.34 -9.03
C ASP A 33 0.23 -7.41 -8.83
N THR A 34 0.24 -6.26 -9.52
CA THR A 34 1.31 -5.27 -9.36
C THR A 34 1.34 -4.72 -7.93
N LEU A 35 0.19 -4.39 -7.34
CA LEU A 35 0.09 -3.94 -5.95
C LEU A 35 0.53 -5.01 -4.96
N ASN A 36 0.25 -6.28 -5.23
CA ASN A 36 0.66 -7.40 -4.38
C ASN A 36 2.19 -7.62 -4.44
N ASN A 37 2.82 -7.31 -5.56
CA ASN A 37 4.28 -7.35 -5.70
C ASN A 37 4.99 -6.19 -4.99
N ILE A 38 4.26 -5.12 -4.62
CA ILE A 38 4.78 -4.06 -3.75
C ILE A 38 4.94 -4.63 -2.33
N ARG A 39 6.12 -5.19 -2.05
CA ARG A 39 6.44 -5.73 -0.73
C ARG A 39 6.83 -4.61 0.22
N LEU A 40 5.91 -4.35 1.15
CA LEU A 40 6.10 -3.45 2.28
C LEU A 40 6.79 -4.23 3.41
N SER A 41 8.09 -4.07 3.56
CA SER A 41 8.86 -4.80 4.57
C SER A 41 8.91 -4.02 5.88
N THR A 42 8.53 -4.65 6.99
CA THR A 42 8.66 -4.07 8.35
C THR A 42 9.70 -4.87 9.11
N ILE A 43 10.84 -4.24 9.41
CA ILE A 43 11.93 -4.84 10.18
C ILE A 43 11.76 -4.43 11.65
N LEU A 44 11.64 -5.40 12.54
CA LEU A 44 11.66 -5.17 13.98
C LEU A 44 13.12 -5.19 14.45
N GLU A 45 13.60 -4.12 15.08
CA GLU A 45 14.94 -4.11 15.72
C GLU A 45 14.91 -5.01 16.98
N ASP A 46 15.92 -5.86 17.17
CA ASP A 46 16.01 -6.64 18.42
C ASP A 46 16.22 -5.70 19.62
N SER A 47 15.19 -5.56 20.46
CA SER A 47 15.27 -4.77 21.69
C SER A 47 15.71 -5.64 22.86
N LYS A 48 16.84 -5.27 23.48
CA LYS A 48 17.31 -5.88 24.74
C LYS A 48 16.59 -5.33 25.98
N THR A 49 15.71 -4.34 25.83
CA THR A 49 14.95 -3.71 26.91
C THR A 49 13.45 -4.02 26.80
N PRO A 50 12.75 -4.22 27.93
CA PRO A 50 11.31 -4.40 27.93
C PRO A 50 10.62 -3.07 27.54
N GLY A 51 9.97 -3.06 26.38
CA GLY A 51 9.33 -1.88 25.78
C GLY A 51 8.90 -2.14 24.33
N ALA A 52 8.22 -1.17 23.70
CA ALA A 52 7.79 -1.30 22.32
C ALA A 52 9.00 -1.44 21.38
N VAL A 53 8.99 -2.51 20.58
CA VAL A 53 10.06 -2.82 19.62
C VAL A 53 10.04 -1.80 18.49
N LYS A 54 11.20 -1.22 18.17
CA LYS A 54 11.31 -0.22 17.10
C LYS A 54 11.14 -0.90 15.74
N ALA A 55 10.05 -0.56 15.05
CA ALA A 55 9.77 -1.02 13.70
C ALA A 55 10.36 -0.04 12.67
N ILE A 56 11.20 -0.54 11.78
CA ILE A 56 11.70 0.18 10.60
C ILE A 56 10.91 -0.30 9.39
N TYR A 57 10.17 0.62 8.79
CA TYR A 57 9.45 0.38 7.54
C TYR A 57 10.40 0.63 6.37
N LYS A 58 10.59 -0.38 5.51
CA LYS A 58 11.43 -0.30 4.30
C LYS A 58 10.64 -0.80 3.09
N LEU A 59 10.80 -0.10 1.98
CA LEU A 59 10.32 -0.55 0.68
C LEU A 59 11.40 -1.44 0.05
N GLU A 60 11.02 -2.63 -0.42
CA GLU A 60 11.91 -3.49 -1.21
C GLU A 60 12.18 -2.87 -2.60
N GLU A 61 13.19 -3.39 -3.32
CA GLU A 61 13.47 -2.92 -4.68
C GLU A 61 12.26 -3.19 -5.59
N MET A 62 11.81 -2.13 -6.27
CA MET A 62 10.60 -2.14 -7.09
C MET A 62 10.96 -1.91 -8.55
N SER A 63 10.23 -2.55 -9.46
CA SER A 63 10.27 -2.25 -10.89
C SER A 63 9.83 -0.81 -11.17
N SER A 64 10.15 -0.31 -12.38
CA SER A 64 9.75 1.03 -12.82
C SER A 64 8.23 1.23 -12.80
N MET A 65 7.46 0.19 -13.14
CA MET A 65 6.00 0.26 -13.13
C MET A 65 5.45 0.34 -11.71
N GLU A 66 5.97 -0.46 -10.79
CA GLU A 66 5.55 -0.45 -9.40
C GLU A 66 5.88 0.89 -8.71
N ASN A 67 7.04 1.49 -9.00
CA ASN A 67 7.38 2.83 -8.53
C ASN A 67 6.40 3.89 -9.05
N THR A 68 6.08 3.83 -10.35
CA THR A 68 5.12 4.75 -10.97
C THR A 68 3.73 4.60 -10.34
N LEU A 69 3.34 3.36 -10.01
CA LEU A 69 2.08 3.06 -9.34
C LEU A 69 2.05 3.61 -7.89
N MET A 70 3.15 3.45 -7.16
CA MET A 70 3.32 3.96 -5.80
C MET A 70 3.19 5.49 -5.74
N GLU A 71 3.78 6.18 -6.71
CA GLU A 71 3.70 7.64 -6.83
C GLU A 71 2.29 8.09 -7.22
N ALA A 72 1.68 7.45 -8.22
CA ALA A 72 0.32 7.77 -8.68
C ALA A 72 -0.75 7.61 -7.60
N LEU A 73 -0.54 6.67 -6.68
CA LEU A 73 -1.43 6.39 -5.57
C LEU A 73 -1.03 7.09 -4.27
N GLU A 74 0.08 7.84 -4.26
CA GLU A 74 0.62 8.55 -3.09
C GLU A 74 0.85 7.62 -1.88
N ILE A 75 1.10 6.32 -2.12
CA ILE A 75 1.22 5.29 -1.07
C ILE A 75 2.59 5.37 -0.39
N LYS A 76 3.61 5.86 -1.10
CA LYS A 76 5.00 5.94 -0.60
C LYS A 76 5.10 6.74 0.69
N ASP A 77 4.45 7.89 0.74
CA ASP A 77 4.45 8.74 1.92
C ASP A 77 3.56 8.18 3.03
N LEU A 78 2.45 7.53 2.67
CA LEU A 78 1.54 6.90 3.62
C LEU A 78 2.18 5.73 4.38
N HIS A 79 3.03 4.95 3.72
CA HIS A 79 3.72 3.82 4.36
C HIS A 79 4.81 4.29 5.32
N ASN A 80 5.60 5.29 4.92
CA ASN A 80 6.67 5.84 5.74
C ASN A 80 6.14 6.73 6.88
N ASN A 81 5.08 7.50 6.63
CA ASN A 81 4.46 8.42 7.58
C ASN A 81 3.04 7.97 7.91
N ARG A 82 2.93 6.77 8.49
CA ARG A 82 1.65 6.14 8.80
C ARG A 82 0.74 7.09 9.59
N PRO A 83 -0.45 7.46 9.07
CA PRO A 83 -1.35 8.37 9.76
C PRO A 83 -1.90 7.71 11.02
N ARG A 84 -1.85 8.44 12.14
CA ARG A 84 -2.53 8.04 13.38
C ARG A 84 -3.98 8.48 13.29
N ILE A 85 -4.86 7.56 12.93
CA ILE A 85 -6.30 7.80 12.95
C ILE A 85 -6.78 7.59 14.38
N ASN A 86 -7.31 8.63 15.00
CA ASN A 86 -7.85 8.56 16.35
C ASN A 86 -8.93 7.47 16.43
N SER A 87 -8.86 6.63 17.46
CA SER A 87 -9.79 5.52 17.71
C SER A 87 -9.68 4.30 16.78
N VAL A 88 -8.66 4.22 15.92
CA VAL A 88 -8.39 3.03 15.08
C VAL A 88 -6.98 2.50 15.38
N GLY A 89 -6.90 1.50 16.26
CA GLY A 89 -5.68 0.71 16.49
C GLY A 89 -5.60 -0.43 15.49
N VAL A 90 -4.49 -0.56 14.76
CA VAL A 90 -4.35 -1.58 13.71
C VAL A 90 -3.89 -2.94 14.26
N TYR A 91 -3.55 -3.01 15.56
CA TYR A 91 -3.36 -4.25 16.30
C TYR A 91 -3.82 -4.03 17.75
N ASN A 92 -4.62 -4.96 18.28
CA ASN A 92 -4.70 -5.23 19.71
C ASN A 92 -3.63 -6.26 20.06
#